data_AF-A0A851GDS2-F1
#
_entry.id   AF-A0A851GDS2-F1
#
_cell.length_a   1.000
_cell.length_b   1.000
_cell.length_c   1.000
_cell.angle_alpha   90.00
_cell.angle_beta   90.00
_cell.angle_gamma   90.00
#
_symmetry.space_group_name_H-M   'P 1'
#
loop_
_entity.id
_entity.type
_entity.pdbx_description
1 polymer ?
#
loop_
_entity_poly.entity_id
_entity_poly.type
_entity_poly.pdbx_seq_one_letter_code
_entity_poly.pdbx_strand_id
1 'polypeptide(L)'
;MDFWLIADVTLGTNASKWGAISIYAGSNEDFALGADGASNKWEFDTDGMSDQTSSITCFTGTEARLVLHITGTSVDMWVDPSDTSSVAALGVADKAWSGTDITPNSADWSQIRIGTNDTISVSQLTAATTLAEAVPEPSSTALIGLGGIALILRRRK
;
A
#
# COMPACT_ATOMS: atom_id res chain seq x y z
N MET A 1 13.47 8.82 -6.99
CA MET A 1 12.15 8.27 -7.31
C MET A 1 11.18 8.78 -6.27
N ASP A 2 9.99 9.22 -6.65
CA ASP A 2 8.94 9.66 -5.72
C ASP A 2 7.64 8.99 -6.18
N PHE A 3 7.13 8.05 -5.40
CA PHE A 3 5.91 7.34 -5.74
C PHE A 3 5.24 6.74 -4.51
N TRP A 4 3.95 6.43 -4.67
CA TRP A 4 3.07 5.87 -3.67
C TRP A 4 2.65 4.47 -4.08
N LEU A 5 2.64 3.56 -3.10
CA LEU A 5 2.06 2.23 -3.25
C LEU A 5 0.97 2.07 -2.19
N ILE A 6 -0.24 1.77 -2.62
CA ILE A 6 -1.36 1.46 -1.74
C ILE A 6 -1.83 0.06 -2.04
N ALA A 7 -1.95 -0.76 -1.00
CA ALA A 7 -2.44 -2.12 -1.12
C ALA A 7 -3.49 -2.40 -0.04
N ASP A 8 -4.63 -2.93 -0.45
CA ASP A 8 -5.63 -3.47 0.47
C ASP A 8 -5.46 -4.99 0.48
N VAL A 9 -5.04 -5.51 1.64
CA VAL A 9 -4.58 -6.89 1.79
C VAL A 9 -5.31 -7.59 2.93
N THR A 10 -5.67 -8.85 2.73
CA THR A 10 -6.18 -9.72 3.80
C THR A 10 -5.25 -10.92 3.95
N LEU A 11 -4.74 -11.11 5.15
CA LEU A 11 -4.00 -12.33 5.51
C LEU A 11 -4.96 -13.42 5.97
N GLY A 12 -4.62 -14.66 5.66
CA GLY A 12 -5.26 -15.85 6.18
C GLY A 12 -5.20 -15.91 7.71
N THR A 13 -5.96 -16.83 8.29
CA THR A 13 -6.04 -16.98 9.75
C THR A 13 -5.01 -17.95 10.32
N ASN A 14 -4.13 -18.52 9.49
CA ASN A 14 -3.12 -19.46 9.99
C ASN A 14 -1.96 -18.74 10.69
N ALA A 15 -1.29 -19.49 11.57
CA ALA A 15 -0.26 -18.96 12.45
C ALA A 15 0.99 -18.42 11.72
N SER A 16 1.25 -18.86 10.48
CA SER A 16 2.48 -18.51 9.76
C SER A 16 2.57 -17.05 9.33
N LYS A 17 1.44 -16.31 9.24
CA LYS A 17 1.27 -14.88 8.88
C LYS A 17 2.09 -14.29 7.73
N TRP A 18 2.95 -15.06 7.07
CA TRP A 18 3.86 -14.58 6.04
C TRP A 18 3.12 -14.47 4.72
N GLY A 19 3.12 -13.28 4.15
CA GLY A 19 2.56 -13.00 2.84
C GLY A 19 2.85 -11.58 2.42
N ALA A 20 3.28 -11.40 1.18
CA ALA A 20 3.70 -10.10 0.66
C ALA A 20 3.37 -9.92 -0.83
N ILE A 21 3.24 -8.65 -1.19
CA ILE A 21 3.31 -8.15 -2.55
C ILE A 21 4.75 -7.73 -2.78
N SER A 22 5.38 -8.32 -3.78
CA SER A 22 6.78 -8.10 -4.09
C SER A 22 6.95 -7.54 -5.49
N ILE A 23 7.88 -6.61 -5.65
CA ILE A 23 8.26 -5.98 -6.90
C ILE A 23 9.68 -6.42 -7.25
N TYR A 24 9.85 -6.90 -8.46
CA TYR A 24 11.11 -7.47 -8.94
C TYR A 24 11.69 -6.65 -10.08
N ALA A 25 13.01 -6.54 -10.11
CA ALA A 25 13.78 -6.13 -11.27
C ALA A 25 14.54 -7.35 -11.83
N GLY A 26 13.96 -7.93 -12.89
CA GLY A 26 14.44 -9.19 -13.45
C GLY A 26 14.21 -10.37 -12.50
N SER A 27 15.28 -10.89 -11.89
CA SER A 27 15.21 -12.02 -10.94
C SER A 27 15.42 -11.60 -9.48
N ASN A 28 15.76 -10.34 -9.23
CA ASN A 28 15.98 -9.81 -7.89
C ASN A 28 14.68 -9.22 -7.35
N GLU A 29 14.36 -9.51 -6.09
CA GLU A 29 13.29 -8.84 -5.37
C GLU A 29 13.84 -7.51 -4.87
N ASP A 30 13.36 -6.41 -5.45
CA ASP A 30 13.81 -5.07 -5.07
C ASP A 30 13.04 -4.53 -3.88
N PHE A 31 11.79 -4.98 -3.74
CA PHE A 31 10.87 -4.48 -2.75
C PHE A 31 9.81 -5.53 -2.41
N ALA A 32 9.48 -5.68 -1.13
CA ALA A 32 8.35 -6.47 -0.66
C ALA A 32 7.53 -5.64 0.34
N LEU A 33 6.21 -5.81 0.32
CA LEU A 33 5.27 -5.20 1.24
C LEU A 33 4.28 -6.25 1.71
N GLY A 34 4.20 -6.46 3.01
CA GLY A 34 3.26 -7.41 3.56
C GLY A 34 3.52 -7.68 5.02
N ALA A 35 3.50 -8.96 5.38
CA ALA A 35 3.67 -9.42 6.73
C ALA A 35 4.73 -10.50 6.80
N ASP A 36 5.55 -10.45 7.86
CA ASP A 36 6.46 -11.52 8.23
C ASP A 36 5.88 -12.42 9.31
N GLY A 37 6.12 -13.71 9.14
CA GLY A 37 5.76 -14.74 10.10
C GLY A 37 6.55 -14.67 11.40
N ALA A 38 7.78 -14.19 11.40
CA ALA A 38 8.57 -14.08 12.62
C ALA A 38 8.20 -12.84 13.46
N SER A 39 8.01 -11.69 12.81
CA SER A 39 7.69 -10.43 13.49
C SER A 39 6.21 -10.33 13.92
N ASN A 40 5.29 -11.01 13.24
CA ASN A 40 3.83 -10.82 13.36
C ASN A 40 3.39 -9.37 13.08
N LYS A 41 4.16 -8.61 12.31
CA LYS A 41 3.90 -7.20 12.01
C LYS A 41 3.87 -6.96 10.51
N TRP A 42 3.18 -5.89 10.13
CA TRP A 42 3.28 -5.39 8.77
C TRP A 42 4.67 -4.82 8.56
N GLU A 43 5.20 -5.00 7.37
CA GLU A 43 6.56 -4.66 7.05
C GLU A 43 6.73 -4.39 5.57
N PHE A 44 7.88 -3.80 5.27
CA PHE A 44 8.45 -3.86 3.96
C PHE A 44 9.89 -4.35 4.05
N ASP A 45 10.37 -4.91 2.95
CA ASP A 45 11.76 -5.25 2.75
C ASP A 45 12.22 -4.70 1.41
N THR A 46 13.52 -4.43 1.29
CA THR A 46 14.16 -4.05 0.02
C THR A 46 15.41 -4.89 -0.19
N ASP A 47 15.89 -4.95 -1.43
CA ASP A 47 17.16 -5.62 -1.73
C ASP A 47 18.27 -5.14 -0.78
N GLY A 48 19.06 -6.08 -0.27
CA GLY A 48 20.19 -5.79 0.63
C GLY A 48 19.84 -5.36 2.06
N MET A 49 18.57 -5.34 2.47
CA MET A 49 18.16 -4.96 3.83
C MET A 49 17.64 -6.16 4.67
N SER A 50 17.54 -5.95 5.99
CA SER A 50 16.70 -6.77 6.86
C SER A 50 15.32 -6.14 7.00
N ASP A 51 14.31 -6.96 7.24
CA ASP A 51 12.89 -6.60 7.35
C ASP A 51 12.63 -5.33 8.19
N GLN A 52 11.95 -4.35 7.57
CA GLN A 52 11.55 -3.11 8.22
C GLN A 52 10.14 -3.22 8.76
N THR A 53 10.06 -3.65 10.01
CA THR A 53 8.79 -3.89 10.70
C THR A 53 8.13 -2.60 11.21
N SER A 54 6.81 -2.54 11.08
CA SER A 54 5.96 -1.46 11.58
C SER A 54 5.79 -1.48 13.11
N SER A 55 5.09 -0.47 13.60
CA SER A 55 4.57 -0.45 14.98
C SER A 55 3.36 -1.39 15.18
N ILE A 56 2.69 -1.81 14.09
CA ILE A 56 1.37 -2.44 14.11
C ILE A 56 1.45 -3.96 13.90
N THR A 57 0.74 -4.71 14.76
CA THR A 57 0.57 -6.16 14.61
C THR A 57 -0.33 -6.48 13.42
N CYS A 58 0.01 -7.51 12.64
CA CYS A 58 -0.81 -7.95 11.52
C CYS A 58 -2.23 -8.34 11.94
N PHE A 59 -3.20 -7.94 11.12
CA PHE A 59 -4.58 -8.39 11.24
C PHE A 59 -4.76 -9.66 10.40
N THR A 60 -5.52 -10.62 10.91
CA THR A 60 -5.83 -11.87 10.19
C THR A 60 -7.32 -11.95 9.92
N GLY A 61 -7.71 -12.39 8.73
CA GLY A 61 -9.11 -12.50 8.31
C GLY A 61 -9.85 -11.17 8.19
N THR A 62 -9.13 -10.05 8.33
CA THR A 62 -9.61 -8.68 8.15
C THR A 62 -8.70 -7.98 7.17
N GLU A 63 -9.29 -7.16 6.30
CA GLU A 63 -8.54 -6.35 5.35
C GLU A 63 -7.78 -5.24 6.08
N ALA A 64 -6.53 -5.04 5.69
CA ALA A 64 -5.69 -3.93 6.11
C ALA A 64 -5.31 -3.12 4.88
N ARG A 65 -5.41 -1.79 5.00
CA ARG A 65 -4.85 -0.87 4.01
C ARG A 65 -3.40 -0.56 4.34
N LEU A 66 -2.48 -0.89 3.45
CA LEU A 66 -1.07 -0.51 3.55
C LEU A 66 -0.83 0.67 2.62
N VAL A 67 -0.34 1.78 3.16
CA VAL A 67 0.02 2.98 2.40
C VAL A 67 1.51 3.19 2.53
N LEU A 68 2.22 3.22 1.41
CA LEU A 68 3.66 3.44 1.37
C LEU A 68 3.98 4.65 0.51
N HIS A 69 4.94 5.43 0.99
CA HIS A 69 5.53 6.54 0.27
C HIS A 69 7.03 6.31 0.16
N ILE A 70 7.53 6.26 -1.06
CA ILE A 70 8.95 6.10 -1.33
C ILE A 70 9.46 7.40 -1.93
N THR A 71 10.35 8.07 -1.18
CA THR A 71 10.96 9.35 -1.58
C THR A 71 12.49 9.22 -1.59
N GLY A 72 13.05 9.15 -2.79
CA GLY A 72 14.48 8.96 -3.00
C GLY A 72 14.92 7.62 -2.41
N THR A 73 15.56 7.69 -1.25
CA THR A 73 16.02 6.52 -0.49
C THR A 73 15.39 6.42 0.90
N SER A 74 14.20 7.01 1.06
CA SER A 74 13.38 6.86 2.26
C SER A 74 12.08 6.15 1.93
N VAL A 75 11.59 5.33 2.87
CA VAL A 75 10.26 4.72 2.84
C VAL A 75 9.54 5.11 4.12
N ASP A 76 8.33 5.63 3.97
CA ASP A 76 7.36 5.75 5.04
C ASP A 76 6.21 4.79 4.78
N MET A 77 5.79 4.07 5.81
CA MET A 77 4.67 3.13 5.77
C MET A 77 3.66 3.48 6.86
N TRP A 78 2.39 3.50 6.47
CA TRP A 78 1.24 3.60 7.33
C TRP A 78 0.38 2.34 7.17
N VAL A 79 -0.06 1.79 8.29
CA VAL A 79 -0.92 0.63 8.36
C VAL A 79 -2.30 1.07 8.81
N ASP A 80 -3.28 0.78 7.96
CA ASP A 80 -4.69 1.09 8.13
C ASP A 80 -4.95 2.54 8.57
N PRO A 81 -4.38 3.54 7.85
CA PRO A 81 -4.59 4.94 8.20
C PRO A 81 -6.07 5.28 8.09
N SER A 82 -6.62 5.91 9.13
CA SER A 82 -8.04 6.27 9.18
C SER A 82 -8.45 7.34 8.16
N ASP A 83 -7.48 8.07 7.60
CA ASP A 83 -7.69 9.13 6.61
C ASP A 83 -6.53 9.17 5.60
N THR A 84 -6.83 8.94 4.33
CA THR A 84 -5.88 8.99 3.22
C THR A 84 -6.03 10.23 2.33
N SER A 85 -6.80 11.23 2.76
CA SER A 85 -7.10 12.43 1.95
C SER A 85 -5.89 13.34 1.70
N SER A 86 -4.85 13.25 2.53
CA SER A 86 -3.61 14.01 2.38
C SER A 86 -2.47 13.36 3.17
N VAL A 87 -1.22 13.69 2.83
CA VAL A 87 -0.03 13.20 3.55
C VAL A 87 -0.08 13.58 5.03
N ALA A 88 -0.55 14.79 5.35
CA ALA A 88 -0.68 15.23 6.73
C ALA A 88 -1.76 14.44 7.49
N ALA A 89 -2.83 14.00 6.81
CA ALA A 89 -3.92 13.25 7.42
C ALA A 89 -3.54 11.79 7.73
N LEU A 90 -2.55 11.23 7.02
CA LEU A 90 -2.00 9.91 7.34
C LEU A 90 -1.38 9.85 8.74
N GLY A 91 -0.96 11.00 9.29
CA GLY A 91 -0.32 11.09 10.59
C GLY A 91 1.13 10.61 10.58
N VAL A 92 1.61 10.13 11.72
CA VAL A 92 2.98 9.62 11.87
C VAL A 92 3.07 8.22 11.25
N ALA A 93 4.07 7.98 10.41
CA ALA A 93 4.31 6.67 9.82
C ALA A 93 4.54 5.61 10.92
N ASP A 94 3.90 4.45 10.76
CA ASP A 94 4.14 3.28 11.61
C ASP A 94 5.54 2.72 11.44
N LYS A 95 6.13 2.99 10.26
CA LYS A 95 7.55 2.79 10.00
C LYS A 95 8.06 3.89 9.08
N ALA A 96 9.01 4.66 9.57
CA ALA A 96 9.85 5.52 8.76
C ALA A 96 11.25 4.89 8.65
N TRP A 97 11.82 4.87 7.44
CA TRP A 97 13.17 4.40 7.19
C TRP A 97 13.87 5.26 6.14
N SER A 98 15.18 5.40 6.28
CA SER A 98 16.06 6.04 5.30
C SER A 98 17.37 5.25 5.17
N GLY A 99 17.80 4.97 3.94
CA GLY A 99 19.09 4.33 3.68
C GLY A 99 19.53 4.50 2.24
N THR A 100 20.19 3.51 1.64
CA THR A 100 20.78 3.63 0.29
C THR A 100 20.17 2.72 -0.77
N ASP A 101 19.33 1.76 -0.37
CA ASP A 101 19.02 0.57 -1.20
C ASP A 101 17.52 0.38 -1.54
N ILE A 102 16.79 1.49 -1.74
CA ILE A 102 15.44 1.44 -2.36
C ILE A 102 15.51 1.77 -3.85
N THR A 103 16.68 2.13 -4.37
CA THR A 103 16.86 2.35 -5.79
C THR A 103 16.86 1.00 -6.50
N PRO A 104 16.03 0.81 -7.54
CA PRO A 104 16.06 -0.41 -8.32
C PRO A 104 17.50 -0.74 -8.73
N ASN A 105 17.99 -1.92 -8.37
CA ASN A 105 19.35 -2.35 -8.69
C ASN A 105 19.58 -2.42 -10.23
N SER A 106 18.49 -2.47 -10.98
CA SER A 106 18.42 -2.36 -12.43
C SER A 106 17.22 -1.49 -12.81
N ALA A 107 17.39 -0.67 -13.85
CA ALA A 107 16.60 0.53 -14.11
C ALA A 107 15.08 0.36 -14.29
N ASP A 108 14.55 -0.87 -14.33
CA ASP A 108 13.14 -1.12 -14.62
C ASP A 108 12.60 -2.29 -13.78
N TRP A 109 11.62 -2.01 -12.91
CA TRP A 109 10.79 -3.06 -12.33
C TRP A 109 10.05 -3.81 -13.43
N SER A 110 10.16 -5.13 -13.44
CA SER A 110 9.65 -5.97 -14.50
C SER A 110 8.52 -6.88 -14.08
N GLN A 111 8.33 -7.14 -12.78
CA GLN A 111 7.29 -8.05 -12.28
C GLN A 111 6.73 -7.63 -10.93
N ILE A 112 5.45 -7.92 -10.72
CA ILE A 112 4.80 -7.92 -9.40
C ILE A 112 4.43 -9.37 -9.09
N ARG A 113 4.76 -9.82 -7.88
CA ARG A 113 4.44 -11.15 -7.37
C ARG A 113 3.66 -11.04 -6.08
N ILE A 114 2.81 -12.02 -5.83
CA ILE A 114 2.12 -12.20 -4.56
C ILE A 114 2.60 -13.54 -4.03
N GLY A 115 3.40 -13.50 -2.96
CA GLY A 115 3.99 -14.67 -2.33
C GLY A 115 3.39 -14.88 -0.94
N THR A 116 3.10 -16.12 -0.57
CA THR A 116 2.65 -16.45 0.78
C THR A 116 2.93 -17.92 1.11
N ASN A 117 3.12 -18.21 2.39
CA ASN A 117 3.17 -19.57 2.94
C ASN A 117 1.79 -20.01 3.45
N ASP A 118 0.79 -19.12 3.37
CA ASP A 118 -0.61 -19.34 3.68
C ASP A 118 -1.49 -18.71 2.59
N THR A 119 -2.43 -17.84 2.96
CA THR A 119 -3.35 -17.16 2.07
C THR A 119 -3.12 -15.67 2.26
N ILE A 120 -2.81 -14.98 1.18
CA ILE A 120 -2.92 -13.52 1.11
C ILE A 120 -3.83 -13.22 -0.08
N SER A 121 -4.80 -12.34 0.12
CA SER A 121 -5.60 -11.80 -0.96
C SER A 121 -5.39 -10.30 -1.04
N VAL A 122 -5.23 -9.79 -2.26
CA VAL A 122 -5.08 -8.38 -2.55
C VAL A 122 -6.34 -7.93 -3.28
N SER A 123 -7.13 -7.06 -2.65
CA SER A 123 -8.36 -6.52 -3.24
C SER A 123 -8.08 -5.26 -4.04
N GLN A 124 -7.08 -4.49 -3.64
CA GLN A 124 -6.61 -3.30 -4.34
C GLN A 124 -5.08 -3.24 -4.33
N LEU A 125 -4.48 -2.86 -5.46
CA LEU A 125 -3.09 -2.46 -5.58
C LEU A 125 -3.02 -1.23 -6.47
N THR A 126 -2.48 -0.13 -5.96
CA THR A 126 -2.40 1.15 -6.66
C THR A 126 -1.00 1.70 -6.54
N ALA A 127 -0.37 1.98 -7.68
CA ALA A 127 0.89 2.70 -7.76
C ALA A 127 0.62 4.07 -8.38
N ALA A 128 1.14 5.13 -7.76
CA ALA A 128 0.89 6.50 -8.22
C ALA A 128 2.06 7.44 -7.94
N THR A 129 2.07 8.62 -8.56
CA THR A 129 3.11 9.63 -8.27
C THR A 129 2.70 10.59 -7.16
N THR A 130 1.42 10.61 -6.81
CA THR A 130 0.87 11.37 -5.68
C THR A 130 -0.11 10.54 -4.87
N LEU A 131 -0.29 10.85 -3.59
CA LEU A 131 -1.29 10.20 -2.75
C LEU A 131 -2.72 10.39 -3.30
N ALA A 132 -3.03 11.55 -3.88
CA ALA A 132 -4.35 11.84 -4.42
C ALA A 132 -4.70 10.96 -5.63
N GLU A 133 -3.73 10.60 -6.44
CA GLU A 133 -3.89 9.62 -7.53
C GLU A 133 -4.04 8.19 -7.01
N ALA A 134 -3.46 7.88 -5.84
CA ALA A 134 -3.46 6.55 -5.26
C ALA A 134 -4.77 6.19 -4.53
N VAL A 135 -5.55 7.20 -4.12
CA VAL A 135 -6.81 7.01 -3.41
C VAL A 135 -7.96 7.07 -4.42
N PRO A 136 -8.74 5.99 -4.61
CA PRO A 136 -9.88 6.01 -5.50
C PRO A 136 -10.80 7.18 -5.16
N GLU A 137 -11.09 8.05 -6.14
CA GLU A 137 -11.93 9.21 -5.86
C GLU A 137 -13.24 8.74 -5.23
N PRO A 138 -13.62 9.29 -4.06
CA PRO A 138 -14.88 8.93 -3.46
C PRO A 138 -15.98 9.28 -4.46
N SER A 139 -17.09 8.53 -4.40
CA SER A 139 -18.35 8.70 -5.11
C SER A 139 -18.94 10.12 -5.21
N SER A 140 -18.23 11.15 -4.75
CA SER A 140 -18.41 12.60 -4.88
C SER A 140 -18.71 13.08 -6.30
N THR A 141 -18.05 12.57 -7.35
CA THR A 141 -18.42 12.88 -8.76
C THR A 141 -19.77 12.27 -9.11
N ALA A 142 -20.04 11.05 -8.66
CA ALA A 142 -21.32 10.38 -8.87
C ALA A 142 -22.46 11.09 -8.11
N LEU A 143 -22.21 11.60 -6.90
CA LEU A 143 -23.19 12.30 -6.08
C LEU A 143 -23.45 13.73 -6.57
N ILE A 144 -22.41 14.47 -6.99
CA ILE A 144 -22.58 15.77 -7.66
C ILE A 144 -23.30 15.58 -9.00
N GLY A 145 -22.98 14.52 -9.75
CA GLY A 145 -23.69 14.15 -10.98
C GLY A 145 -25.17 13.83 -10.72
N LEU A 146 -25.47 13.00 -9.73
CA LEU A 146 -26.84 12.68 -9.33
C LEU A 146 -27.60 13.89 -8.79
N GLY A 147 -26.95 14.73 -7.99
CA GLY A 147 -27.50 16.00 -7.50
C GLY A 147 -27.80 16.99 -8.63
N GLY A 148 -26.89 17.09 -9.60
CA GLY A 148 -27.08 17.90 -10.81
C GLY A 148 -28.23 17.41 -11.69
N ILE A 149 -28.34 16.09 -11.89
CA ILE A 149 -29.45 15.46 -12.63
C ILE A 149 -30.79 15.70 -11.92
N ALA A 150 -30.85 15.53 -10.60
CA ALA A 150 -32.05 15.79 -9.83
C ALA A 150 -32.51 17.25 -9.93
N LEU A 151 -31.58 18.20 -9.95
CA LEU A 151 -31.84 19.64 -10.14
C LEU A 151 -32.42 19.96 -11.52
N ILE A 152 -31.87 19.36 -12.58
CA ILE A 152 -32.36 19.55 -13.95
C ILE A 152 -33.76 18.95 -14.11
N LEU A 153 -34.00 17.75 -13.56
CA LEU A 153 -35.31 17.10 -13.61
C LEU A 153 -36.39 17.91 -12.87
N ARG A 154 -36.02 18.59 -11.78
CA ARG A 154 -36.94 19.49 -11.05
C ARG A 154 -37.32 20.74 -11.83
N ARG A 155 -36.44 21.25 -12.70
CA ARG A 155 -36.70 22.44 -13.53
C ARG A 155 -37.62 22.19 -14.72
N ARG A 156 -37.91 20.92 -15.04
CA ARG A 156 -38.74 20.53 -16.20
C ARG A 156 -40.20 20.22 -15.84
N LYS A 157 -40.62 20.47 -14.60
CA LYS A 157 -42.02 20.48 -14.17
C LYS A 157 -42.49 21.92 -14.04
#